data_AF-A0A158NPE6-F1
#
_entry.id   AF-A0A158NPE6-F1
#
_cell.length_a   1.000
_cell.length_b   1.000
_cell.length_c   1.000
_cell.angle_alpha   90.00
_cell.angle_beta   90.00
_cell.angle_gamma   90.00
#
_symmetry.space_group_name_H-M   'P 1'
#
loop_
_entity.id
_entity.type
_entity.pdbx_description
1 polymer ?
#
loop_
_entity_poly.entity_id
_entity_poly.type
_entity_poly.pdbx_seq_one_letter_code
_entity_poly.pdbx_strand_id
1 'polypeptide(L)'
;MSGNRSNISILLFATMAVLHSVIVQGRIIVDDYFDAYQNFQPVVGFRQPIVVKEEPKKDQDFSKIPGIPGIDYPLYHTVPPTSFSCAHVPVVPGMYANVETGCQAYHICHDGREGHQGASFLCTNGTLFNQNEFACDWWYNVNCADAPALYRLNEDPLKNPYVPQETKDAIRKRLKIVVL
;
A
#
# COMPACT_ATOMS: atom_id res chain seq x y z
N MET A 1 -35.96 -67.92 -17.95
CA MET A 1 -36.68 -66.74 -17.43
C MET A 1 -35.70 -65.84 -16.72
N SER A 2 -35.68 -64.57 -17.14
CA SER A 2 -35.22 -63.39 -16.40
C SER A 2 -33.80 -63.46 -15.83
N GLY A 3 -32.74 -63.07 -16.55
CA GLY A 3 -32.71 -61.97 -17.51
C GLY A 3 -33.00 -60.65 -16.79
N ASN A 4 -32.15 -59.64 -17.03
CA ASN A 4 -32.45 -58.25 -16.73
C ASN A 4 -32.20 -57.74 -15.29
N ARG A 5 -31.01 -57.96 -14.71
CA ARG A 5 -30.58 -57.18 -13.51
C ARG A 5 -29.22 -56.49 -13.63
N SER A 6 -28.28 -57.05 -14.41
CA SER A 6 -26.93 -56.48 -14.52
C SER A 6 -26.85 -55.31 -15.51
N ASN A 7 -27.50 -55.41 -16.68
CA ASN A 7 -27.57 -54.32 -17.66
C ASN A 7 -28.45 -53.14 -17.20
N ILE A 8 -29.48 -53.39 -16.39
CA ILE A 8 -30.34 -52.33 -15.83
C ILE A 8 -29.55 -51.50 -14.81
N SER A 9 -28.69 -52.12 -13.99
CA SER A 9 -27.86 -51.36 -13.04
C SER A 9 -26.85 -50.48 -13.76
N ILE A 10 -26.20 -50.97 -14.82
CA ILE A 10 -25.23 -50.19 -15.59
C ILE A 10 -25.94 -49.06 -16.37
N LEU A 11 -27.12 -49.31 -16.96
CA LEU A 11 -27.93 -48.24 -17.55
C LEU A 11 -28.40 -47.22 -16.50
N LEU A 12 -28.83 -47.66 -15.31
CA LEU A 12 -29.26 -46.76 -14.24
C LEU A 12 -28.10 -45.87 -13.76
N PHE A 13 -26.90 -46.43 -13.55
CA PHE A 13 -25.72 -45.64 -13.19
C PHE A 13 -25.29 -44.68 -14.31
N ALA A 14 -25.36 -45.10 -15.58
CA ALA A 14 -25.09 -44.21 -16.72
C ALA A 14 -26.13 -43.09 -16.83
N THR A 15 -27.41 -43.36 -16.62
CA THR A 15 -28.47 -42.33 -16.63
C THR A 15 -28.38 -41.37 -15.45
N MET A 16 -27.97 -41.83 -14.27
CA MET A 16 -27.78 -40.98 -13.10
C MET A 16 -26.51 -40.12 -13.22
N ALA A 17 -25.45 -40.63 -13.85
CA ALA A 17 -24.27 -39.82 -14.19
C ALA A 17 -24.60 -38.75 -15.23
N VAL A 18 -25.39 -39.09 -16.26
CA VAL A 18 -25.85 -38.11 -17.27
C VAL A 18 -26.79 -37.08 -16.64
N LEU A 19 -27.71 -37.47 -15.75
CA LEU A 19 -28.57 -36.52 -15.00
C LEU A 19 -27.76 -35.61 -14.05
N HIS A 20 -26.71 -36.12 -13.38
CA HIS A 20 -25.86 -35.29 -12.53
C HIS A 20 -24.96 -34.33 -13.31
N SER A 21 -24.56 -34.68 -14.54
CA SER A 21 -23.88 -33.73 -15.43
C SER A 21 -24.83 -32.68 -16.05
N VAL A 22 -26.14 -32.90 -16.05
CA VAL A 22 -27.13 -31.92 -16.58
C VAL A 22 -27.61 -30.93 -15.51
N ILE A 23 -27.43 -31.21 -14.21
CA ILE A 23 -27.98 -30.38 -13.12
C ILE A 23 -26.99 -29.33 -12.58
N VAL A 24 -25.70 -29.35 -12.97
CA VAL A 24 -24.72 -28.32 -12.55
C VAL A 24 -24.27 -27.44 -13.72
N GLN A 25 -25.23 -27.02 -14.54
CA GLN A 25 -25.07 -25.87 -15.44
C GLN A 25 -26.20 -24.85 -15.26
N GLY A 26 -26.69 -24.74 -14.01
CA GLY A 26 -27.33 -23.50 -13.59
C GLY A 26 -26.27 -22.40 -13.69
N ARG A 27 -26.33 -21.60 -14.76
CA ARG A 27 -25.60 -20.33 -14.81
C ARG A 27 -25.96 -19.57 -13.54
N ILE A 28 -24.99 -19.40 -12.65
CA ILE A 28 -25.09 -18.38 -11.62
C ILE A 28 -25.22 -17.08 -12.41
N ILE A 29 -26.42 -16.48 -12.41
CA ILE A 29 -26.57 -15.09 -12.82
C ILE A 29 -25.87 -14.30 -11.73
N VAL A 30 -24.60 -14.01 -11.94
CA VAL A 30 -23.91 -12.98 -11.19
C VAL A 30 -24.55 -11.70 -11.69
N ASP A 31 -25.41 -11.09 -10.86
CA ASP A 31 -25.93 -9.76 -11.14
C ASP A 31 -24.75 -8.85 -11.51
N ASP A 32 -24.89 -8.25 -12.67
CA ASP A 32 -23.88 -7.52 -13.42
C ASP A 32 -23.50 -6.21 -12.74
N TYR A 33 -22.83 -6.32 -11.59
CA TYR A 33 -22.31 -5.16 -10.87
C TYR A 33 -21.08 -4.55 -11.57
N PHE A 34 -20.56 -5.20 -12.63
CA PHE A 34 -19.29 -4.84 -13.26
C PHE A 34 -19.43 -4.05 -14.57
N ASP A 35 -20.56 -4.14 -15.28
CA ASP A 35 -20.74 -3.46 -16.58
C ASP A 35 -20.92 -1.93 -16.47
N ALA A 36 -21.15 -1.40 -15.26
CA ALA A 36 -21.17 0.05 -15.02
C ALA A 36 -19.78 0.70 -15.15
N TYR A 37 -18.68 -0.05 -14.96
CA TYR A 37 -17.32 0.48 -15.09
C TYR A 37 -16.74 0.35 -16.51
N GLN A 38 -17.22 -0.61 -17.32
CA GLN A 38 -16.72 -0.78 -18.69
C GLN A 38 -17.34 0.19 -19.69
N ASN A 39 -18.53 0.72 -19.40
CA ASN A 39 -19.21 1.70 -20.25
C ASN A 39 -18.84 3.17 -19.95
N PHE A 40 -17.91 3.40 -19.01
CA PHE A 40 -17.37 4.72 -18.71
C PHE A 40 -16.04 4.97 -19.45
N GLN A 41 -15.98 4.65 -20.73
CA GLN A 41 -14.98 5.28 -21.60
C GLN A 41 -15.54 6.63 -22.01
N PRO A 42 -15.09 7.78 -21.45
CA PRO A 42 -15.40 9.04 -22.06
C PRO A 42 -14.77 9.02 -23.45
N VAL A 43 -15.59 8.86 -24.49
CA VAL A 43 -15.19 9.07 -25.88
C VAL A 43 -15.03 10.58 -26.09
N VAL A 44 -14.10 11.19 -25.37
CA VAL A 44 -13.44 12.41 -25.84
C VAL A 44 -12.53 11.96 -26.97
N GLY A 45 -13.12 11.87 -28.16
CA GLY A 45 -12.36 11.70 -29.39
C GLY A 45 -11.51 12.95 -29.60
N PHE A 46 -10.26 12.91 -29.17
CA PHE A 46 -9.28 13.93 -29.50
C PHE A 46 -9.07 13.89 -31.03
N ARG A 47 -9.76 14.77 -31.76
CA ARG A 47 -9.62 14.90 -33.22
C ARG A 47 -8.23 15.38 -33.64
N GLN A 48 -7.41 15.80 -32.68
CA GLN A 48 -6.05 16.30 -32.86
C GLN A 48 -5.16 15.73 -31.75
N PRO A 49 -3.86 15.49 -32.00
CA PRO A 49 -2.93 15.13 -30.95
C PRO A 49 -2.87 16.24 -29.90
N ILE A 50 -2.86 15.87 -28.61
CA ILE A 50 -2.57 16.80 -27.53
C ILE A 50 -1.11 17.25 -27.71
N VAL A 51 -0.92 18.44 -28.25
CA VAL A 51 0.39 19.08 -28.30
C VAL A 51 0.63 19.68 -26.92
N VAL A 52 1.27 18.91 -26.04
CA VAL A 52 1.81 19.47 -24.78
C VAL A 52 2.98 20.35 -25.17
N LYS A 53 2.78 21.66 -25.15
CA LYS A 53 3.89 22.60 -25.27
C LYS A 53 4.74 22.42 -24.01
N GLU A 54 5.97 21.94 -24.17
CA GLU A 54 6.94 21.89 -23.08
C GLU A 54 7.23 23.33 -22.67
N GLU A 55 6.59 23.80 -21.61
CA GLU A 55 7.02 25.02 -20.96
C GLU A 55 8.33 24.74 -20.22
N PRO A 56 9.32 25.65 -20.31
CA PRO A 56 10.53 25.51 -19.53
C PRO A 56 10.16 25.36 -18.05
N LYS A 57 10.64 24.29 -17.40
CA LYS A 57 10.45 24.09 -15.95
C LYS A 57 10.95 25.34 -15.25
N LYS A 58 10.04 26.12 -14.68
CA LYS A 58 10.39 27.25 -13.83
C LYS A 58 11.14 26.70 -12.62
N ASP A 59 12.29 27.30 -12.32
CA ASP A 59 13.04 26.97 -11.11
C ASP A 59 12.14 27.12 -9.89
N GLN A 60 12.28 26.20 -8.93
CA GLN A 60 11.52 26.28 -7.69
C GLN A 60 11.95 27.51 -6.89
N ASP A 61 10.97 28.29 -6.42
CA ASP A 61 11.22 29.46 -5.57
C ASP A 61 11.34 29.04 -4.11
N PHE A 62 12.58 28.99 -3.61
CA PHE A 62 12.90 28.64 -2.22
C PHE A 62 12.80 29.83 -1.25
N SER A 63 12.49 31.04 -1.71
CA SER A 63 12.48 32.25 -0.85
C SER A 63 11.47 32.20 0.30
N LYS A 64 10.50 31.28 0.24
CA LYS A 64 9.47 31.08 1.27
C LYS A 64 9.82 29.98 2.28
N ILE A 65 10.90 29.24 2.06
CA ILE A 65 11.36 28.19 2.97
C ILE A 65 12.49 28.77 3.81
N PRO A 66 12.37 28.80 5.15
CA PRO A 66 13.45 29.26 6.01
C PRO A 66 14.71 28.40 5.84
N GLY A 67 15.89 29.02 5.96
CA GLY A 67 17.18 28.35 5.82
C GLY A 67 17.69 28.28 4.38
N ILE A 68 18.91 27.77 4.22
CA ILE A 68 19.64 27.69 2.96
C ILE A 68 19.62 26.23 2.47
N PRO A 69 18.99 25.92 1.32
CA PRO A 69 19.02 24.59 0.74
C PRO A 69 20.47 24.10 0.53
N GLY A 70 20.73 22.84 0.85
CA GLY A 70 22.06 22.21 0.78
C GLY A 70 22.98 22.52 1.95
N ILE A 71 22.63 23.47 2.83
CA ILE A 71 23.36 23.77 4.06
C ILE A 71 22.53 23.36 5.27
N ASP A 72 21.32 23.92 5.40
CA ASP A 72 20.44 23.68 6.55
C ASP A 72 19.57 22.43 6.38
N TYR A 73 19.24 22.11 5.13
CA TYR A 73 18.50 20.91 4.76
C TYR A 73 18.90 20.40 3.37
N PRO A 74 18.85 19.08 3.12
CA PRO A 74 19.12 18.48 1.81
C PRO A 74 18.10 18.89 0.72
N LEU A 75 18.51 18.82 -0.54
CA LEU A 75 17.70 19.18 -1.70
C LEU A 75 17.72 18.07 -2.77
N TYR A 76 17.25 16.89 -2.39
CA TYR A 76 17.10 15.77 -3.32
C TYR A 76 15.83 15.92 -4.17
N HIS A 77 15.93 15.59 -5.45
CA HIS A 77 14.79 15.54 -6.38
C HIS A 77 14.24 14.13 -6.60
N THR A 78 15.03 13.13 -6.22
CA THR A 78 14.73 11.68 -6.24
C THR A 78 15.48 11.04 -5.08
N VAL A 79 14.95 9.95 -4.52
CA VAL A 79 15.66 9.23 -3.44
C VAL A 79 17.00 8.69 -3.99
N PRO A 80 18.15 9.14 -3.47
CA PRO A 80 19.45 8.64 -3.93
C PRO A 80 19.68 7.21 -3.42
N PRO A 81 20.55 6.41 -4.08
CA PRO A 81 20.99 5.14 -3.53
C PRO A 81 21.71 5.32 -2.19
N THR A 82 21.35 4.51 -1.20
CA THR A 82 21.94 4.51 0.16
C THR A 82 22.19 3.08 0.63
N SER A 83 22.81 2.93 1.81
CA SER A 83 22.99 1.60 2.43
C SER A 83 21.74 1.09 3.18
N PHE A 84 20.66 1.88 3.23
CA PHE A 84 19.41 1.49 3.87
C PHE A 84 18.85 0.18 3.29
N SER A 85 18.31 -0.68 4.16
CA SER A 85 17.66 -1.92 3.76
C SER A 85 16.63 -2.34 4.81
N CYS A 86 15.44 -2.73 4.34
CA CYS A 86 14.40 -3.31 5.19
C CYS A 86 14.80 -4.64 5.81
N ALA A 87 15.89 -5.27 5.35
CA ALA A 87 16.44 -6.46 6.01
C ALA A 87 17.13 -6.15 7.35
N HIS A 88 17.49 -4.88 7.60
CA HIS A 88 18.27 -4.47 8.77
C HIS A 88 17.47 -3.64 9.78
N VAL A 89 16.17 -3.43 9.53
CA VAL A 89 15.31 -2.65 10.43
C VAL A 89 14.71 -3.52 11.55
N PRO A 90 14.44 -2.96 12.74
CA PRO A 90 14.00 -3.75 13.89
C PRO A 90 12.56 -4.26 13.80
N VAL A 91 11.68 -3.57 13.06
CA VAL A 91 10.24 -3.85 13.03
C VAL A 91 9.71 -3.86 11.60
N VAL A 92 8.98 -4.90 11.21
CA VAL A 92 8.29 -4.94 9.92
C VAL A 92 6.85 -5.37 10.17
N PRO A 93 5.84 -4.61 9.70
CA PRO A 93 5.96 -3.41 8.88
C PRO A 93 6.34 -2.14 9.66
N GLY A 94 6.92 -1.14 8.99
CA GLY A 94 7.31 0.12 9.64
C GLY A 94 7.81 1.22 8.70
N MET A 95 7.89 2.45 9.22
CA MET A 95 8.43 3.65 8.57
C MET A 95 9.76 4.07 9.18
N TYR A 96 10.72 4.42 8.32
CA TYR A 96 12.11 4.63 8.70
C TYR A 96 12.70 5.87 8.05
N ALA A 97 13.17 6.82 8.87
CA ALA A 97 13.95 7.95 8.39
C ALA A 97 15.29 7.49 7.82
N ASN A 98 15.68 7.95 6.63
CA ASN A 98 16.98 7.63 6.05
C ASN A 98 18.02 8.67 6.45
N VAL A 99 18.84 8.33 7.44
CA VAL A 99 19.86 9.22 7.99
C VAL A 99 20.96 9.62 6.99
N GLU A 100 21.28 8.77 6.01
CA GLU A 100 22.27 9.09 4.96
C GLU A 100 21.80 10.23 4.05
N THR A 101 20.49 10.44 3.95
CA THR A 101 19.89 11.53 3.17
C THR A 101 19.56 12.77 4.00
N GLY A 102 20.07 12.85 5.24
CA GLY A 102 19.65 13.89 6.18
C GLY A 102 18.17 13.82 6.53
N CYS A 103 17.55 12.63 6.43
CA CYS A 103 16.13 12.38 6.68
C CYS A 103 15.16 13.05 5.70
N GLN A 104 15.61 13.61 4.56
CA GLN A 104 14.66 14.01 3.52
C GLN A 104 14.03 12.79 2.85
N ALA A 105 14.79 11.70 2.69
CA ALA A 105 14.21 10.43 2.30
C ALA A 105 13.73 9.64 3.53
N TYR A 106 12.64 8.90 3.34
CA TYR A 106 12.18 7.89 4.28
C TYR A 106 11.67 6.67 3.52
N HIS A 107 11.65 5.54 4.21
CA HIS A 107 11.31 4.25 3.65
C HIS A 107 10.19 3.58 4.42
N ILE A 108 9.39 2.80 3.72
CA ILE A 108 8.31 2.00 4.28
C ILE A 108 8.62 0.55 3.98
N CYS A 109 8.89 -0.20 5.05
CA CYS A 109 9.18 -1.62 4.99
C CYS A 109 7.91 -2.42 5.24
N HIS A 110 7.57 -3.31 4.32
CA HIS A 110 6.41 -4.19 4.40
C HIS A 110 6.80 -5.63 4.03
N ASP A 111 6.09 -6.28 3.11
CA ASP A 111 6.32 -7.67 2.71
C ASP A 111 7.45 -7.87 1.68
N GLY A 112 8.14 -6.78 1.32
CA GLY A 112 9.31 -6.80 0.43
C GLY A 112 8.98 -6.72 -1.07
N ARG A 113 7.71 -6.57 -1.45
CA ARG A 113 7.32 -6.42 -2.87
C ARG A 113 7.90 -5.16 -3.53
N GLU A 114 8.23 -4.14 -2.74
CA GLU A 114 8.82 -2.88 -3.21
C GLU A 114 10.36 -2.92 -3.27
N GLY A 115 10.96 -4.09 -3.07
CA GLY A 115 12.42 -4.29 -3.12
C GLY A 115 13.11 -4.14 -1.77
N HIS A 116 14.44 -4.19 -1.78
CA HIS A 116 15.23 -4.30 -0.54
C HIS A 116 15.16 -3.05 0.35
N GLN A 117 14.90 -1.86 -0.21
CA GLN A 117 14.68 -0.63 0.57
C GLN A 117 13.21 -0.39 0.93
N GLY A 118 12.30 -1.27 0.48
CA GLY A 118 10.86 -1.01 0.56
C GLY A 118 10.44 0.18 -0.29
N ALA A 119 9.22 0.68 -0.04
CA ALA A 119 8.73 1.87 -0.74
C ALA A 119 9.50 3.11 -0.24
N SER A 120 10.00 3.93 -1.16
CA SER A 120 10.91 5.04 -0.85
C SER A 120 10.29 6.36 -1.27
N PHE A 121 10.39 7.36 -0.39
CA PHE A 121 9.73 8.66 -0.57
C PHE A 121 10.66 9.80 -0.17
N LEU A 122 10.39 10.99 -0.70
CA LEU A 122 11.01 12.24 -0.25
C LEU A 122 9.97 13.11 0.45
N CYS A 123 10.36 13.69 1.58
CA CYS A 123 9.72 14.87 2.12
C CYS A 123 9.95 16.06 1.18
N THR A 124 9.01 17.01 1.19
CA THR A 124 9.11 18.24 0.41
C THR A 124 10.32 19.07 0.84
N ASN A 125 10.81 19.94 -0.06
CA ASN A 125 11.94 20.82 0.23
C ASN A 125 11.66 21.70 1.47
N GLY A 126 12.61 21.75 2.41
CA GLY A 126 12.46 22.43 3.70
C GLY A 126 11.89 21.56 4.82
N THR A 127 11.54 20.30 4.55
CA THR A 127 11.00 19.36 5.54
C THR A 127 11.78 18.05 5.57
N LEU A 128 11.84 17.42 6.74
CA LEU A 128 12.53 16.15 6.97
C LEU A 128 11.58 15.18 7.67
N PHE A 129 11.76 13.88 7.44
CA PHE A 129 10.96 12.86 8.08
C PHE A 129 11.30 12.78 9.56
N ASN A 130 10.32 13.15 10.38
CA ASN A 130 10.41 13.07 11.82
C ASN A 130 10.00 11.67 12.28
N GLN A 131 10.98 10.86 12.67
CA GLN A 131 10.74 9.50 13.13
C GLN A 131 9.82 9.40 14.36
N ASN A 132 9.78 10.44 15.21
CA ASN A 132 8.89 10.46 16.37
C ASN A 132 7.43 10.65 15.96
N GLU A 133 7.18 11.48 14.96
CA GLU A 133 5.84 11.87 14.53
C GLU A 133 5.30 11.04 13.35
N PHE A 134 6.15 10.21 12.73
CA PHE A 134 5.81 9.44 11.53
C PHE A 134 5.33 10.32 10.35
N ALA A 135 5.85 11.55 10.28
CA ALA A 135 5.47 12.55 9.29
C ALA A 135 6.65 13.45 8.94
N CYS A 136 6.55 14.14 7.80
CA CYS A 136 7.50 15.21 7.46
C CYS A 136 7.19 16.46 8.29
N ASP A 137 8.21 17.03 8.93
CA ASP A 137 8.13 18.28 9.70
C ASP A 137 9.22 19.24 9.20
N TRP A 138 9.14 20.52 9.58
CA TRP A 138 10.14 21.51 9.24
C TRP A 138 11.54 21.05 9.67
N TRP A 139 12.54 21.32 8.81
CA TRP A 139 13.90 20.82 9.03
C TRP A 139 14.49 21.19 10.40
N TYR A 140 14.13 22.37 10.93
CA TYR A 140 14.61 22.84 12.24
C TYR A 140 13.93 22.17 13.44
N ASN A 141 12.85 21.41 13.23
CA ASN A 141 12.19 20.60 14.25
C ASN A 141 12.73 19.16 14.31
N VAL A 142 13.56 18.76 13.35
CA VAL A 142 13.99 17.36 13.18
C VAL A 142 15.49 17.23 13.41
N ASN A 143 15.87 16.57 14.50
CA ASN A 143 17.23 16.07 14.65
C ASN A 143 17.35 14.69 13.99
N CYS A 144 17.81 14.66 12.74
CA CYS A 144 17.88 13.43 11.96
C CYS A 144 18.77 12.34 12.61
N ALA A 145 19.81 12.73 13.34
CA ALA A 145 20.71 11.79 13.99
C ALA A 145 20.04 10.94 15.08
N ASP A 146 18.92 11.42 15.65
CA ASP A 146 18.17 10.71 16.69
C ASP A 146 17.25 9.62 16.12
N ALA A 147 17.01 9.62 14.80
CA ALA A 147 16.03 8.72 14.18
C ALA A 147 16.30 7.23 14.47
N PRO A 148 17.53 6.70 14.40
CA PRO A 148 17.78 5.28 14.68
C PRO A 148 17.37 4.85 16.10
N ALA A 149 17.54 5.73 17.10
CA ALA A 149 17.10 5.45 18.47
C ALA A 149 15.57 5.39 18.60
N LEU A 150 14.86 6.07 17.69
CA LEU A 150 13.40 6.16 17.64
C LEU A 150 12.75 5.09 16.75
N TYR A 151 13.51 4.29 15.99
CA TYR A 151 12.97 3.23 15.13
C TYR A 151 12.06 2.23 15.87
N ARG A 152 12.30 2.00 17.17
CA ARG A 152 11.45 1.19 18.04
C ARG A 152 10.01 1.68 18.16
N LEU A 153 9.73 2.95 17.84
CA LEU A 153 8.35 3.48 17.84
C LEU A 153 7.46 2.78 16.80
N ASN A 154 8.04 2.08 15.83
CA ASN A 154 7.30 1.22 14.91
C ASN A 154 6.60 0.05 15.63
N GLU A 155 6.99 -0.31 16.85
CA GLU A 155 6.32 -1.33 17.65
C GLU A 155 4.99 -0.85 18.22
N ASP A 156 4.77 0.46 18.33
CA ASP A 156 3.56 1.04 18.90
C ASP A 156 2.41 1.02 17.88
N PRO A 157 1.35 0.21 18.09
CA PRO A 157 0.22 0.12 17.15
C PRO A 157 -0.62 1.41 17.08
N LEU A 158 -0.47 2.32 18.05
CA LEU A 158 -1.13 3.63 18.02
C LEU A 158 -0.39 4.64 17.15
N LYS A 159 0.92 4.44 16.91
CA LYS A 159 1.73 5.29 16.03
C LYS A 159 1.91 4.69 14.64
N ASN A 160 2.21 3.40 14.56
CA ASN A 160 2.53 2.75 13.29
C ASN A 160 1.25 2.49 12.47
N PRO A 161 1.02 3.21 11.35
CA PRO A 161 -0.20 3.07 10.55
C PRO A 161 -0.28 1.74 9.78
N TYR A 162 0.81 0.97 9.73
CA TYR A 162 0.87 -0.33 9.05
C TYR A 162 0.54 -1.52 9.95
N VAL A 163 0.39 -1.29 11.25
CA VAL A 163 -0.11 -2.32 12.17
C VAL A 163 -1.64 -2.22 12.21
N PRO A 164 -2.38 -3.33 11.98
CA PRO A 164 -3.83 -3.32 12.12
C PRO A 164 -4.22 -2.84 13.52
N GLN A 165 -4.92 -1.71 13.63
CA GLN A 165 -5.43 -1.25 14.90
C GLN A 165 -6.55 -2.20 15.37
N GLU A 166 -6.46 -2.70 16.60
CA GLU A 166 -7.59 -3.42 17.19
C GLU A 166 -8.79 -2.47 17.23
N THR A 167 -9.92 -2.88 16.65
CA THR A 167 -11.13 -2.05 16.67
C THR A 167 -11.62 -1.86 18.10
N LYS A 168 -12.29 -0.73 18.39
CA LYS A 168 -12.91 -0.49 19.71
C LYS A 168 -13.79 -1.65 20.15
N ASP A 169 -14.45 -2.32 19.20
CA ASP A 169 -15.29 -3.50 19.45
C ASP A 169 -14.46 -4.75 19.79
N ALA A 170 -13.32 -4.96 19.13
CA ALA A 170 -12.38 -6.04 19.48
C ALA A 170 -11.82 -5.84 20.90
N ILE A 171 -11.42 -4.60 21.22
CA ILE A 171 -10.95 -4.20 22.55
C ILE A 171 -12.05 -4.41 23.61
N ARG A 172 -13.28 -3.92 23.35
CA ARG A 172 -14.43 -4.08 24.25
C ARG A 172 -14.79 -5.55 24.49
N LYS A 173 -14.73 -6.37 23.45
CA LYS A 173 -14.98 -7.83 23.51
C LYS A 173 -13.91 -8.56 24.32
N ARG A 174 -12.64 -8.19 24.17
CA ARG A 174 -11.51 -8.75 24.92
C ARG A 174 -11.55 -8.34 26.40
N LEU A 175 -11.77 -7.05 26.67
CA LEU A 175 -11.80 -6.49 28.03
C LEU A 175 -13.13 -6.75 28.75
N LYS A 176 -14.12 -7.35 28.08
CA LYS A 176 -15.48 -7.59 28.59
C LYS A 176 -16.09 -6.33 29.22
N ILE A 177 -15.81 -5.15 28.66
CA ILE A 177 -16.36 -3.90 29.16
C ILE A 177 -17.83 -3.85 28.76
N VAL A 178 -18.69 -4.17 29.71
CA VAL A 178 -20.14 -3.95 29.61
C VAL A 178 -20.38 -2.53 30.13
N VAL A 179 -20.66 -1.60 29.23
CA VAL A 179 -21.24 -0.31 29.62
C VAL A 179 -22.69 -0.60 29.99
N LEU A 180 -23.02 -0.43 31.26
CA LEU A 180 -24.37 -0.52 31.82
C LEU A 180 -25.23 0.65 31.36
#